data_AF-A0A7T1TT99-F1
#
_entry.id   AF-A0A7T1TT99-F1
#
_cell.length_a   1.000
_cell.length_b   1.000
_cell.length_c   1.000
_cell.angle_alpha   90.00
_cell.angle_beta   90.00
_cell.angle_gamma   90.00
#
_symmetry.space_group_name_H-M   'P 1'
#
loop_
_entity.id
_entity.type
_entity.pdbx_description
1 polymer ?
#
loop_
_entity_poly.entity_id
_entity_poly.type
_entity_poly.pdbx_seq_one_letter_code
_entity_poly.pdbx_strand_id
1 'polypeptide(L)'
;MAMAVMNILTLVTILGILIWALTAAHGVGPMLSQSANSVTSSQLGWSMLSGINAVIGTVAPALMSQPDFSRFARREKDQVWGQAVAFIVVGTIMPLFGCMVSSATLKIYGEAIWNPPVLIVVWLSHKYDSATRAAAAFAGIGMTISQLAVLVVDNAYSVGIDLCGLFPAFLNIRRGSYVGLVLGMAFCPWELLSSAAVFLSVISGFTVFFGPICGIQICDYWVLRRQRLRLSDLYHIRSEGIYYYFHGLNWRSLVAWVTGWAPLLPGFIQTVQPAIPLQTSIAKLYNVAFVLGFTISFVVHLGLNLIFPPPGLGEIDDTDVFLTFTRGEAEALGGQAESSAHTEIIEVGREELKMA
;
A
#
# COMPACT_ATOMS: atom_id res chain seq x y z
N MET A 1 -16.93 -13.26 7.33
CA MET A 1 -18.31 -12.72 7.34
C MET A 1 -18.34 -11.21 7.56
N ALA A 2 -17.73 -10.68 8.63
CA ALA A 2 -17.73 -9.23 8.93
C ALA A 2 -17.20 -8.34 7.78
N MET A 3 -16.06 -8.69 7.16
CA MET A 3 -15.48 -7.92 6.04
C MET A 3 -16.40 -7.83 4.81
N ALA A 4 -17.08 -8.92 4.48
CA ALA A 4 -18.02 -8.93 3.35
C ALA A 4 -19.19 -7.97 3.61
N VAL A 5 -19.72 -7.97 4.83
CA VAL A 5 -20.79 -7.03 5.24
C VAL A 5 -20.30 -5.58 5.17
N MET A 6 -19.11 -5.28 5.69
CA MET A 6 -18.54 -3.93 5.65
C MET A 6 -18.33 -3.44 4.20
N ASN A 7 -17.85 -4.30 3.31
CA ASN A 7 -17.68 -3.97 1.88
C ASN A 7 -19.02 -3.73 1.17
N ILE A 8 -20.04 -4.55 1.45
CA ILE A 8 -21.39 -4.35 0.89
C ILE A 8 -21.98 -3.03 1.37
N LEU A 9 -21.88 -2.73 2.67
CA LEU A 9 -22.36 -1.46 3.22
C LEU A 9 -21.65 -0.26 2.59
N THR A 10 -20.32 -0.35 2.44
CA THR A 10 -19.52 0.69 1.77
C THR A 10 -19.98 0.90 0.33
N LEU A 11 -20.19 -0.17 -0.43
CA LEU A 11 -20.67 -0.10 -1.80
C LEU A 11 -22.05 0.56 -1.90
N VAL A 12 -22.98 0.16 -1.03
CA VAL A 12 -24.34 0.74 -0.98
C VAL A 12 -24.27 2.23 -0.65
N THR A 13 -23.41 2.64 0.28
CA THR A 13 -23.21 4.06 0.62
C THR A 13 -22.66 4.87 -0.54
N ILE A 14 -21.60 4.38 -1.21
CA ILE A 14 -20.99 5.07 -2.35
C ILE A 14 -21.98 5.16 -3.52
N LEU A 15 -22.71 4.09 -3.82
CA LEU A 15 -23.75 4.09 -4.85
C LEU A 15 -24.89 5.06 -4.49
N GLY A 16 -25.30 5.12 -3.22
CA GLY A 16 -26.30 6.08 -2.76
C GLY A 16 -25.88 7.52 -2.98
N ILE A 17 -24.63 7.87 -2.63
CA ILE A 17 -24.04 9.20 -2.88
C ILE A 17 -23.99 9.49 -4.39
N LEU A 18 -23.58 8.53 -5.20
CA LEU A 18 -23.53 8.66 -6.66
C LEU A 18 -24.91 8.93 -7.26
N ILE A 19 -25.91 8.11 -6.93
CA ILE A 19 -27.28 8.24 -7.44
C ILE A 19 -27.85 9.60 -7.04
N TRP A 20 -27.64 10.02 -5.80
CA TRP A 20 -28.03 11.36 -5.35
C TRP A 20 -27.37 12.46 -6.19
N ALA A 21 -26.05 12.40 -6.39
CA ALA A 21 -25.33 13.44 -7.12
C ALA A 21 -25.81 13.57 -8.56
N LEU A 22 -26.02 12.45 -9.25
CA LEU A 22 -26.48 12.42 -10.64
C LEU A 22 -27.93 12.91 -10.79
N THR A 23 -28.80 12.59 -9.84
CA THR A 23 -30.19 13.04 -9.86
C THR A 23 -30.31 14.53 -9.53
N ALA A 24 -29.55 15.01 -8.53
CA ALA A 24 -29.52 16.42 -8.16
C ALA A 24 -28.89 17.31 -9.25
N ALA A 25 -27.88 16.82 -9.97
CA ALA A 25 -27.27 17.54 -11.08
C ALA A 25 -28.06 17.39 -12.41
N HIS A 26 -29.11 16.57 -12.45
CA HIS A 26 -29.81 16.17 -13.67
C HIS A 26 -28.83 15.67 -14.76
N GLY A 27 -27.91 14.79 -14.38
CA GLY A 27 -26.87 14.24 -15.26
C GLY A 27 -25.49 14.12 -14.59
N VAL A 28 -24.46 13.81 -15.38
CA VAL A 28 -23.09 13.52 -14.89
C VAL A 28 -22.23 14.76 -14.62
N GLY A 29 -22.79 15.96 -14.75
CA GLY A 29 -22.06 17.22 -14.65
C GLY A 29 -21.17 17.52 -15.87
N PRO A 30 -20.48 18.68 -15.88
CA PRO A 30 -19.79 19.20 -17.07
C PRO A 30 -18.39 18.63 -17.29
N MET A 31 -17.71 18.07 -16.27
CA MET A 31 -16.28 17.71 -16.40
C MET A 31 -16.03 16.59 -17.42
N LEU A 32 -17.03 15.73 -17.66
CA LEU A 32 -16.94 14.64 -18.63
C LEU A 32 -17.16 15.08 -20.08
N SER A 33 -17.89 16.18 -20.29
CA SER A 33 -18.19 16.73 -21.62
C SER A 33 -17.33 17.95 -21.97
N GLN A 34 -16.59 18.50 -21.00
CA GLN A 34 -15.69 19.62 -21.20
C GLN A 34 -14.57 19.22 -22.16
N SER A 35 -14.39 20.02 -23.22
CA SER A 35 -13.28 19.82 -24.15
C SER A 35 -11.96 19.93 -23.41
N ALA A 36 -11.06 18.97 -23.63
CA ALA A 36 -9.69 19.09 -23.16
C ALA A 36 -9.08 20.40 -23.70
N ASN A 37 -8.46 21.19 -22.82
CA ASN A 37 -7.70 22.35 -23.25
C ASN A 37 -6.67 21.91 -24.30
N SER A 38 -6.38 22.76 -25.30
CA SER A 38 -5.39 22.47 -26.35
C SER A 38 -3.99 22.34 -25.74
N VAL A 39 -3.67 21.15 -25.24
CA VAL A 39 -2.37 20.79 -24.72
C VAL A 39 -1.52 20.21 -25.86
N THR A 40 -0.23 20.52 -25.85
CA THR A 40 0.72 19.91 -26.79
C THR A 40 0.78 18.41 -26.53
N SER A 41 1.02 17.57 -27.55
CA SER A 41 1.12 16.11 -27.39
C SER A 41 2.11 15.68 -26.30
N SER A 42 3.21 16.43 -26.12
CA SER A 42 4.17 16.18 -25.04
C SER A 42 3.59 16.48 -23.65
N GLN A 43 2.85 17.57 -23.49
CA GLN A 43 2.21 17.93 -22.22
C GLN A 43 1.17 16.88 -21.82
N LEU A 44 0.38 16.41 -22.79
CA LEU A 44 -0.58 15.33 -22.57
C LEU A 44 0.10 14.06 -22.05
N GLY A 45 1.21 13.65 -22.67
CA GLY A 45 1.98 12.47 -22.23
C GLY A 45 2.49 12.60 -20.78
N TRP A 46 3.02 13.76 -20.41
CA TRP A 46 3.47 14.01 -19.04
C TRP A 46 2.32 14.03 -18.02
N SER A 47 1.16 14.59 -18.38
CA SER A 47 -0.03 14.55 -17.54
C SER A 47 -0.56 13.12 -17.34
N MET A 48 -0.53 12.28 -18.37
CA MET A 48 -0.90 10.87 -18.27
C MET A 48 0.05 10.11 -17.33
N LEU A 49 1.36 10.31 -17.48
CA LEU A 49 2.36 9.69 -16.60
C LEU A 49 2.19 10.13 -15.14
N SER A 50 1.94 11.43 -14.90
CA SER A 50 1.65 11.94 -13.57
C SER A 50 0.39 11.30 -12.97
N GLY A 51 -0.67 11.13 -13.75
CA GLY A 51 -1.88 10.42 -13.31
C GLY A 51 -1.63 8.95 -12.96
N ILE A 52 -0.86 8.24 -13.78
CA ILE A 52 -0.43 6.85 -13.50
C ILE A 52 0.37 6.80 -12.20
N ASN A 53 1.34 7.71 -12.03
CA ASN A 53 2.16 7.77 -10.83
C ASN A 53 1.32 8.08 -9.58
N ALA A 54 0.33 8.97 -9.67
CA ALA A 54 -0.59 9.24 -8.57
C ALA A 54 -1.39 7.99 -8.17
N VAL A 55 -1.89 7.22 -9.14
CA VAL A 55 -2.60 5.95 -8.87
C VAL A 55 -1.66 4.91 -8.26
N ILE A 56 -0.42 4.80 -8.73
CA ILE A 56 0.56 3.90 -8.11
C ILE A 56 0.84 4.32 -6.66
N GLY A 57 0.93 5.62 -6.39
CA GLY A 57 1.19 6.16 -5.06
C GLY A 57 0.11 5.80 -4.03
N THR A 58 -1.15 5.66 -4.43
CA THR A 58 -2.22 5.24 -3.51
C THR A 58 -2.13 3.76 -3.13
N VAL A 59 -1.49 2.94 -3.98
CA VAL A 59 -1.33 1.50 -3.78
C VAL A 59 0.04 1.14 -3.20
N ALA A 60 1.03 2.02 -3.37
CA ALA A 60 2.43 1.75 -3.00
C ALA A 60 2.64 1.32 -1.53
N PRO A 61 1.98 1.91 -0.51
CA PRO A 61 2.09 1.42 0.86
C PRO A 61 1.57 -0.01 1.03
N ALA A 62 0.45 -0.35 0.39
CA ALA A 62 -0.15 -1.68 0.45
C ALA A 62 0.75 -2.76 -0.19
N LEU A 63 1.60 -2.39 -1.16
CA LEU A 63 2.58 -3.33 -1.73
C LEU A 63 3.58 -3.83 -0.68
N MET A 64 3.89 -3.02 0.34
CA MET A 64 4.84 -3.37 1.41
C MET A 64 4.24 -4.34 2.43
N SER A 65 2.95 -4.20 2.72
CA SER A 65 2.22 -5.04 3.67
C SER A 65 1.53 -6.23 3.00
N GLN A 66 1.52 -6.33 1.67
CA GLN A 66 0.87 -7.42 0.95
C GLN A 66 1.27 -8.84 1.43
N PRO A 67 2.55 -9.11 1.77
CA PRO A 67 2.96 -10.41 2.33
C PRO A 67 2.21 -10.81 3.61
N ASP A 68 1.74 -9.85 4.41
CA ASP A 68 0.99 -10.09 5.65
C ASP A 68 -0.33 -10.82 5.38
N PHE A 69 -0.92 -10.60 4.21
CA PHE A 69 -2.17 -11.23 3.78
C PHE A 69 -1.94 -12.40 2.85
N SER A 70 -0.98 -12.32 1.93
CA SER A 70 -0.75 -13.38 0.94
C SER A 70 -0.29 -14.69 1.59
N ARG A 71 0.34 -14.64 2.78
CA ARG A 71 0.69 -15.83 3.56
C ARG A 71 -0.52 -16.68 4.00
N PHE A 72 -1.72 -16.11 4.00
CA PHE A 72 -2.96 -16.82 4.32
C PHE A 72 -3.67 -17.38 3.08
N ALA A 73 -3.12 -17.15 1.88
CA ALA A 73 -3.66 -17.73 0.66
C ALA A 73 -3.51 -19.26 0.68
N ARG A 74 -4.55 -19.97 0.24
CA ARG A 74 -4.52 -21.45 0.19
C ARG A 74 -3.59 -21.97 -0.90
N ARG A 75 -3.44 -21.20 -1.99
CA ARG A 75 -2.52 -21.45 -3.10
C ARG A 75 -1.88 -20.15 -3.50
N GLU A 76 -0.61 -20.20 -3.92
CA GLU A 76 0.15 -19.03 -4.35
C GLU A 76 -0.52 -18.24 -5.48
N LYS A 77 -1.29 -18.91 -6.35
CA LYS A 77 -1.97 -18.27 -7.50
C LYS A 77 -3.29 -17.60 -7.12
N ASP A 78 -3.87 -17.90 -5.95
CA ASP A 78 -5.17 -17.36 -5.55
C ASP A 78 -5.09 -15.85 -5.31
N GLN A 79 -3.96 -15.37 -4.76
CA GLN A 79 -3.74 -13.93 -4.55
C GLN A 79 -3.70 -13.14 -5.86
N VAL A 80 -3.17 -13.74 -6.95
CA VAL A 80 -2.98 -13.05 -8.24
C VAL A 80 -4.34 -12.68 -8.83
N TRP A 81 -5.28 -13.63 -8.84
CA TRP A 81 -6.62 -13.39 -9.34
C TRP A 81 -7.41 -12.43 -8.46
N GLY A 82 -7.28 -12.55 -7.13
CA GLY A 82 -7.90 -11.62 -6.18
C GLY A 82 -7.48 -10.17 -6.44
N GLN A 83 -6.17 -9.95 -6.60
CA GLN A 83 -5.62 -8.62 -6.87
C GLN A 83 -5.98 -8.12 -8.28
N ALA A 84 -5.87 -8.96 -9.31
CA ALA A 84 -6.18 -8.57 -10.68
C ALA A 84 -7.63 -8.07 -10.81
N VAL A 85 -8.59 -8.82 -10.24
CA VAL A 85 -10.00 -8.41 -10.26
C VAL A 85 -10.22 -7.15 -9.43
N ALA A 86 -9.62 -7.05 -8.25
CA ALA A 86 -9.77 -5.88 -7.38
C ALA A 86 -9.23 -4.60 -8.05
N PHE A 87 -8.00 -4.60 -8.56
CA PHE A 87 -7.41 -3.39 -9.15
C PHE A 87 -8.00 -3.04 -10.51
N ILE A 88 -8.25 -4.02 -11.37
CA ILE A 88 -8.76 -3.73 -12.73
C ILE A 88 -10.23 -3.33 -12.68
N VAL A 89 -11.07 -4.07 -11.95
CA VAL A 89 -12.52 -3.83 -11.94
C VAL A 89 -12.88 -2.77 -10.91
N VAL A 90 -12.61 -3.04 -9.63
CA VAL A 90 -13.00 -2.13 -8.54
C VAL A 90 -12.16 -0.85 -8.57
N GLY A 91 -10.86 -0.97 -8.81
CA GLY A 91 -9.94 0.15 -8.94
C GLY A 91 -10.20 1.07 -10.13
N THR A 92 -10.97 0.64 -11.15
CA THR A 92 -11.41 1.52 -12.25
C THR A 92 -12.79 2.13 -11.97
N ILE A 93 -13.73 1.33 -11.47
CA ILE A 93 -15.11 1.78 -11.27
C ILE A 93 -15.23 2.77 -10.11
N MET A 94 -14.51 2.55 -8.99
CA MET A 94 -14.65 3.41 -7.81
C MET A 94 -14.13 4.84 -8.04
N PRO A 95 -12.93 5.06 -8.64
CA PRO A 95 -12.50 6.41 -9.00
C PRO A 95 -13.42 7.09 -10.01
N LEU A 96 -14.00 6.34 -10.97
CA LEU A 96 -14.98 6.88 -11.90
C LEU A 96 -16.20 7.44 -11.15
N PHE A 97 -16.71 6.74 -10.14
CA PHE A 97 -17.80 7.25 -9.30
C PHE A 97 -17.40 8.55 -8.59
N GLY A 98 -16.19 8.62 -8.04
CA GLY A 98 -15.65 9.85 -7.44
C GLY A 98 -15.59 11.02 -8.42
N CYS A 99 -15.11 10.78 -9.65
CA CYS A 99 -15.08 11.78 -10.71
C CYS A 99 -16.48 12.25 -11.11
N MET A 100 -17.44 11.34 -11.22
CA MET A 100 -18.84 11.67 -11.55
C MET A 100 -19.50 12.51 -10.44
N VAL A 101 -19.28 12.18 -9.17
CA VAL A 101 -19.77 12.97 -8.03
C VAL A 101 -19.11 14.35 -7.98
N SER A 102 -17.80 14.43 -8.20
CA SER A 102 -17.06 15.71 -8.26
C SER A 102 -17.57 16.61 -9.40
N SER A 103 -17.83 16.02 -10.56
CA SER A 103 -18.41 16.71 -11.72
C SER A 103 -19.85 17.17 -11.46
N ALA A 104 -20.68 16.33 -10.83
CA ALA A 104 -22.04 16.68 -10.48
C ALA A 104 -22.09 17.83 -9.45
N THR A 105 -21.25 17.77 -8.42
CA THR A 105 -21.17 18.83 -7.38
C THR A 105 -20.71 20.17 -7.96
N LEU A 106 -19.83 20.18 -8.96
CA LEU A 106 -19.48 21.40 -9.68
C LEU A 106 -20.70 22.06 -10.33
N LYS A 107 -21.65 21.28 -10.86
CA LYS A 107 -22.90 21.81 -11.42
C LYS A 107 -23.90 22.27 -10.34
N ILE A 108 -23.97 21.56 -9.22
CA ILE A 108 -24.94 21.82 -8.15
C ILE A 108 -24.52 23.02 -7.29
N TYR A 109 -23.25 23.06 -6.90
CA TYR A 109 -22.71 24.01 -5.92
C TYR A 109 -21.72 25.02 -6.50
N GLY A 110 -21.28 24.84 -7.75
CA GLY A 110 -20.25 25.69 -8.36
C GLY A 110 -18.81 25.29 -7.97
N GLU A 111 -18.64 24.26 -7.15
CA GLU A 111 -17.34 23.75 -6.70
C GLU A 111 -17.29 22.21 -6.83
N ALA A 112 -16.15 21.68 -7.29
CA ALA A 112 -15.93 20.24 -7.42
C ALA A 112 -15.54 19.64 -6.06
N ILE A 113 -16.53 19.14 -5.32
CA ILE A 113 -16.32 18.53 -4.01
C ILE A 113 -15.87 17.08 -4.21
N TRP A 114 -14.58 16.83 -4.01
CA TRP A 114 -13.94 15.53 -4.18
C TRP A 114 -13.97 14.65 -2.92
N ASN A 115 -14.17 15.25 -1.74
CA ASN A 115 -14.11 14.59 -0.44
C ASN A 115 -15.53 14.24 0.07
N PRO A 116 -15.93 12.96 0.16
CA PRO A 116 -17.31 12.58 0.50
C PRO A 116 -17.78 13.00 1.91
N PRO A 117 -16.96 12.90 2.98
CA PRO A 117 -17.29 13.51 4.27
C PRO A 117 -17.65 15.00 4.19
N VAL A 118 -16.89 15.78 3.41
CA VAL A 118 -17.17 17.21 3.20
C VAL A 118 -18.50 17.39 2.48
N LEU A 119 -18.79 16.57 1.46
CA LEU A 119 -20.07 16.60 0.74
C LEU A 119 -21.26 16.37 1.69
N ILE A 120 -21.16 15.43 2.63
CA ILE A 120 -22.21 15.15 3.62
C ILE A 120 -22.46 16.38 4.52
N VAL A 121 -21.40 17.08 4.93
CA VAL A 121 -21.53 18.33 5.70
C VAL A 121 -22.19 19.43 4.85
N VAL A 122 -21.81 19.53 3.57
CA VAL A 122 -22.40 20.49 2.62
C VAL A 122 -23.90 20.26 2.47
N TRP A 123 -24.37 19.00 2.41
CA TRP A 123 -25.81 18.69 2.38
C TRP A 123 -26.56 19.32 3.55
N LEU A 124 -26.03 19.15 4.77
CA LEU A 124 -26.65 19.68 5.99
C LEU A 124 -26.61 21.21 6.04
N SER A 125 -25.56 21.83 5.50
CA SER A 125 -25.43 23.29 5.46
C SER A 125 -26.38 23.95 4.46
N HIS A 126 -26.64 23.31 3.31
CA HIS A 126 -27.53 23.84 2.28
C HIS A 126 -29.01 23.61 2.61
N LYS A 127 -29.36 22.44 3.16
CA LYS A 127 -30.74 22.08 3.45
C LYS A 127 -30.85 21.26 4.73
N TYR A 128 -31.39 21.88 5.78
CA TYR A 128 -31.53 21.25 7.08
C TYR A 128 -32.98 20.77 7.34
N ASP A 129 -33.39 19.71 6.64
CA ASP A 129 -34.69 19.04 6.84
C ASP A 129 -34.54 17.61 7.37
N SER A 130 -35.66 16.96 7.72
CA SER A 130 -35.64 15.60 8.27
C SER A 130 -35.08 14.57 7.29
N ALA A 131 -35.33 14.74 5.99
CA ALA A 131 -34.84 13.84 4.95
C ALA A 131 -33.33 13.94 4.74
N THR A 132 -32.78 15.16 4.61
CA THR A 132 -31.33 15.38 4.47
C THR A 132 -30.59 14.94 5.73
N ARG A 133 -31.15 15.17 6.93
CA ARG A 133 -30.56 14.67 8.18
C ARG A 133 -30.47 13.15 8.22
N ALA A 134 -31.53 12.46 7.78
CA ALA A 134 -31.51 11.01 7.69
C ALA A 134 -30.48 10.53 6.65
N ALA A 135 -30.46 11.13 5.47
CA ALA A 135 -29.49 10.81 4.42
C ALA A 135 -28.04 11.00 4.89
N ALA A 136 -27.74 12.13 5.54
CA ALA A 136 -26.43 12.42 6.10
C ALA A 136 -26.03 11.42 7.21
N ALA A 137 -26.98 11.01 8.06
CA ALA A 137 -26.72 10.01 9.09
C ALA A 137 -26.37 8.64 8.48
N PHE A 138 -27.17 8.15 7.51
CA PHE A 138 -26.88 6.87 6.84
C PHE A 138 -25.58 6.91 6.04
N ALA A 139 -25.31 8.00 5.32
CA ALA A 139 -24.06 8.17 4.59
C ALA A 139 -22.87 8.25 5.54
N GLY A 140 -22.98 9.01 6.63
CA GLY A 140 -21.93 9.12 7.65
C GLY A 140 -21.62 7.80 8.35
N ILE A 141 -22.64 7.02 8.71
CA ILE A 141 -22.46 5.67 9.28
C ILE A 141 -21.74 4.77 8.29
N GLY A 142 -22.18 4.73 7.02
CA GLY A 142 -21.55 3.93 5.98
C GLY A 142 -20.09 4.30 5.74
N MET A 143 -19.78 5.60 5.65
CA MET A 143 -18.41 6.09 5.51
C MET A 143 -17.56 5.75 6.74
N THR A 144 -18.11 5.84 7.95
CA THR A 144 -17.40 5.46 9.18
C THR A 144 -17.08 3.97 9.19
N ILE A 145 -18.04 3.11 8.82
CA ILE A 145 -17.83 1.67 8.71
C ILE A 145 -16.75 1.35 7.67
N SER A 146 -16.78 2.03 6.52
CA SER A 146 -15.77 1.91 5.47
C SER A 146 -14.36 2.23 6.00
N GLN A 147 -14.21 3.37 6.68
CA GLN A 147 -12.92 3.78 7.23
C GLN A 147 -12.43 2.85 8.34
N LEU A 148 -13.32 2.39 9.22
CA LEU A 148 -12.97 1.40 10.25
C LEU A 148 -12.48 0.08 9.64
N ALA A 149 -13.11 -0.39 8.56
CA ALA A 149 -12.70 -1.61 7.88
C ALA A 149 -11.27 -1.49 7.33
N VAL A 150 -10.97 -0.39 6.63
CA VAL A 150 -9.63 -0.12 6.08
C VAL A 150 -8.61 0.07 7.20
N LEU A 151 -8.96 0.82 8.26
CA LEU A 151 -8.06 1.06 9.38
C LEU A 151 -7.66 -0.24 10.08
N VAL A 152 -8.62 -1.14 10.32
CA VAL A 152 -8.35 -2.41 11.01
C VAL A 152 -7.54 -3.37 10.12
N VAL A 153 -7.96 -3.55 8.87
CA VAL A 153 -7.34 -4.54 7.99
C VAL A 153 -6.01 -4.04 7.48
N ASP A 154 -5.97 -2.89 6.82
CA ASP A 154 -4.80 -2.47 6.04
C ASP A 154 -3.71 -1.87 6.93
N ASN A 155 -4.10 -1.10 7.94
CA ASN A 155 -3.15 -0.32 8.75
C ASN A 155 -2.83 -1.00 10.10
N ALA A 156 -3.84 -1.28 10.92
CA ALA A 156 -3.63 -1.73 12.28
C ALA A 156 -2.97 -3.12 12.34
N TYR A 157 -3.36 -4.02 11.43
CA TYR A 157 -2.80 -5.36 11.37
C TYR A 157 -1.33 -5.34 10.95
N SER A 158 -1.00 -4.62 9.88
CA SER A 158 0.37 -4.54 9.37
C SER A 158 1.32 -3.84 10.35
N VAL A 159 0.91 -2.69 10.91
CA VAL A 159 1.69 -2.02 11.98
C VAL A 159 1.87 -2.92 13.21
N GLY A 160 0.84 -3.70 13.55
CA GLY A 160 0.92 -4.68 14.64
C GLY A 160 1.97 -5.77 14.38
N ILE A 161 2.07 -6.28 13.14
CA ILE A 161 3.07 -7.27 12.74
C ILE A 161 4.47 -6.66 12.77
N ASP A 162 4.66 -5.49 12.16
CA ASP A 162 5.96 -4.81 12.09
C ASP A 162 6.52 -4.52 13.49
N LEU A 163 5.69 -3.97 14.37
CA LEU A 163 6.09 -3.65 15.75
C LEU A 163 6.34 -4.89 16.59
N CYS A 164 5.58 -5.97 16.36
CA CYS A 164 5.83 -7.26 17.01
C CYS A 164 7.14 -7.88 16.53
N GLY A 165 7.51 -7.72 15.25
CA GLY A 165 8.78 -8.18 14.71
C GLY A 165 9.97 -7.36 15.25
N LEU A 166 9.80 -6.05 15.42
CA LEU A 166 10.86 -5.16 15.89
C LEU A 166 11.07 -5.23 17.41
N PHE A 167 10.00 -5.35 18.19
CA PHE A 167 10.03 -5.38 19.65
C PHE A 167 9.26 -6.58 20.25
N PRO A 168 9.64 -7.83 19.91
CA PRO A 168 8.87 -9.03 20.24
C PRO A 168 8.71 -9.28 21.75
N ALA A 169 9.66 -8.80 22.57
CA ALA A 169 9.60 -8.95 24.02
C ALA A 169 8.51 -8.09 24.70
N PHE A 170 8.09 -6.98 24.05
CA PHE A 170 7.21 -5.98 24.65
C PHE A 170 5.84 -5.91 23.96
N LEU A 171 5.82 -6.11 22.65
CA LEU A 171 4.66 -5.90 21.81
C LEU A 171 4.21 -7.22 21.19
N ASN A 172 2.92 -7.50 21.36
CA ASN A 172 2.21 -8.45 20.51
C ASN A 172 1.43 -7.66 19.44
N ILE A 173 0.88 -8.35 18.43
CA ILE A 173 0.15 -7.72 17.33
C ILE A 173 -0.92 -6.74 17.83
N ARG A 174 -1.74 -7.13 18.82
CA ARG A 174 -2.80 -6.27 19.37
C ARG A 174 -2.24 -4.99 20.03
N ARG A 175 -1.21 -5.12 20.85
CA ARG A 175 -0.54 -3.98 21.52
C ARG A 175 0.13 -3.07 20.50
N GLY A 176 0.81 -3.64 19.50
CA GLY A 176 1.40 -2.90 18.39
C GLY A 176 0.37 -2.09 17.62
N SER A 177 -0.79 -2.69 17.29
CA SER A 177 -1.90 -1.98 16.64
C SER A 177 -2.39 -0.76 17.42
N TYR A 178 -2.49 -0.86 18.76
CA TYR A 178 -2.88 0.29 19.59
C TYR A 178 -1.83 1.40 19.61
N VAL A 179 -0.54 1.05 19.65
CA VAL A 179 0.55 2.03 19.52
C VAL A 179 0.46 2.74 18.17
N GLY A 180 0.27 1.98 17.08
CA GLY A 180 0.06 2.52 15.75
C GLY A 180 -1.12 3.49 15.67
N LEU A 181 -2.24 3.17 16.30
CA LEU A 181 -3.42 4.03 16.34
C LEU A 181 -3.13 5.38 17.02
N VAL A 182 -2.46 5.35 18.19
CA VAL A 182 -2.13 6.57 18.95
C VAL A 182 -1.14 7.43 18.18
N LEU A 183 -0.08 6.83 17.63
CA LEU A 183 0.91 7.56 16.81
C LEU A 183 0.29 8.13 15.54
N GLY A 184 -0.57 7.35 14.86
CA GLY A 184 -1.28 7.81 13.67
C GLY A 184 -2.15 9.03 13.94
N MET A 185 -2.86 9.07 15.07
CA MET A 185 -3.62 10.27 15.47
C MET A 185 -2.71 11.45 15.85
N ALA A 186 -1.59 11.18 16.54
CA ALA A 186 -0.64 12.20 16.96
C ALA A 186 0.03 12.94 15.79
N PHE A 187 0.14 12.31 14.62
CA PHE A 187 0.62 12.95 13.39
C PHE A 187 -0.39 13.93 12.75
N CYS A 188 -1.61 14.05 13.29
CA CYS A 188 -2.65 14.95 12.79
C CYS A 188 -2.94 14.77 11.28
N PRO A 189 -3.35 13.56 10.84
CA PRO A 189 -3.45 13.22 9.41
C PRO A 189 -4.47 14.06 8.64
N TRP A 190 -5.41 14.73 9.31
CA TRP A 190 -6.36 15.65 8.69
C TRP A 190 -5.68 16.85 8.01
N GLU A 191 -4.49 17.26 8.46
CA GLU A 191 -3.71 18.31 7.80
C GLU A 191 -3.26 17.88 6.38
N LEU A 192 -3.05 16.58 6.16
CA LEU A 192 -2.68 16.01 4.87
C LEU A 192 -3.86 15.99 3.88
N LEU A 193 -5.10 16.14 4.37
CA LEU A 193 -6.32 16.24 3.56
C LEU A 193 -6.85 17.68 3.45
N SER A 194 -6.10 18.68 3.90
CA SER A 194 -6.48 20.09 3.87
C SER A 194 -6.80 20.61 2.46
N SER A 195 -6.15 20.06 1.42
CA SER A 195 -6.48 20.34 0.02
C SER A 195 -6.13 19.17 -0.89
N ALA A 196 -6.73 19.14 -2.09
CA ALA A 196 -6.41 18.14 -3.11
C ALA A 196 -4.92 18.18 -3.52
N ALA A 197 -4.31 19.38 -3.56
CA ALA A 197 -2.91 19.54 -3.91
C ALA A 197 -1.96 18.95 -2.86
N VAL A 198 -2.24 19.19 -1.56
CA VAL A 198 -1.48 18.61 -0.45
C VAL A 198 -1.62 17.08 -0.48
N PHE A 199 -2.84 16.58 -0.64
CA PHE A 199 -3.11 15.15 -0.73
C PHE A 199 -2.34 14.47 -1.87
N LEU A 200 -2.37 15.05 -3.08
CA LEU A 200 -1.62 14.52 -4.23
C LEU A 200 -0.11 14.56 -4.00
N SER A 201 0.40 15.59 -3.31
CA SER A 201 1.83 15.70 -2.98
C SER A 201 2.27 14.60 -2.03
N VAL A 202 1.46 14.26 -1.02
CA VAL A 202 1.74 13.16 -0.07
C VAL A 202 1.75 11.81 -0.78
N ILE A 203 0.71 11.50 -1.56
CA ILE A 203 0.62 10.26 -2.35
C ILE A 203 1.81 10.11 -3.28
N SER A 204 2.18 11.19 -3.93
CA SER A 204 3.29 11.17 -4.86
C SER A 204 4.63 11.06 -4.11
N GLY A 205 4.73 11.52 -2.86
CA GLY A 205 5.84 11.21 -1.96
C GLY A 205 6.01 9.71 -1.69
N PHE A 206 4.92 8.95 -1.52
CA PHE A 206 5.00 7.50 -1.37
C PHE A 206 5.67 6.81 -2.56
N THR A 207 5.41 7.29 -3.79
CA THR A 207 6.06 6.71 -4.98
C THR A 207 7.58 6.87 -4.99
N VAL A 208 8.08 7.98 -4.43
CA VAL A 208 9.51 8.29 -4.39
C VAL A 208 10.28 7.33 -3.49
N PHE A 209 9.71 6.96 -2.34
CA PHE A 209 10.41 6.15 -1.34
C PHE A 209 10.13 4.66 -1.46
N PHE A 210 8.88 4.26 -1.78
CA PHE A 210 8.51 2.84 -1.84
C PHE A 210 8.91 2.17 -3.16
N GLY A 211 8.92 2.88 -4.29
CA GLY A 211 9.40 2.32 -5.57
C GLY A 211 10.80 1.70 -5.46
N PRO A 212 11.80 2.45 -4.95
CA PRO A 212 13.12 1.95 -4.61
C PRO A 212 13.14 0.70 -3.72
N ILE A 213 12.33 0.66 -2.66
CA ILE A 213 12.25 -0.47 -1.72
C ILE A 213 11.72 -1.72 -2.44
N CYS A 214 10.63 -1.58 -3.20
CA CYS A 214 10.09 -2.65 -4.04
C CYS A 214 11.17 -3.20 -4.99
N GLY A 215 11.96 -2.32 -5.61
CA GLY A 215 13.04 -2.70 -6.52
C GLY A 215 14.09 -3.58 -5.84
N ILE A 216 14.50 -3.22 -4.63
CA ILE A 216 15.46 -3.99 -3.83
C ILE A 216 14.86 -5.34 -3.45
N GLN A 217 13.65 -5.38 -2.91
CA GLN A 217 12.99 -6.62 -2.46
C GLN A 217 12.81 -7.62 -3.61
N ILE A 218 12.33 -7.17 -4.78
CA ILE A 218 12.17 -8.04 -5.94
C ILE A 218 13.52 -8.53 -6.45
N CYS A 219 14.53 -7.66 -6.54
CA CYS A 219 15.88 -8.05 -6.94
C CYS A 219 16.48 -9.11 -6.01
N ASP A 220 16.40 -8.86 -4.70
CA ASP A 220 16.99 -9.73 -3.69
C ASP A 220 16.37 -11.13 -3.71
N TYR A 221 15.04 -11.19 -3.69
CA TYR A 221 14.33 -12.46 -3.61
C TYR A 221 14.37 -13.25 -4.93
N TRP A 222 14.00 -12.63 -6.06
CA TRP A 222 13.82 -13.35 -7.32
C TRP A 222 15.11 -13.55 -8.11
N VAL A 223 16.02 -12.57 -8.11
CA VAL A 223 17.20 -12.60 -8.98
C VAL A 223 18.43 -13.09 -8.23
N LEU A 224 18.76 -12.47 -7.10
CA LEU A 224 19.96 -12.81 -6.33
C LEU A 224 19.80 -14.15 -5.63
N ARG A 225 18.72 -14.30 -4.86
CA ARG A 225 18.49 -15.51 -4.05
C ARG A 225 17.69 -16.59 -4.77
N ARG A 226 17.07 -16.28 -5.91
CA ARG A 226 16.27 -17.23 -6.71
C ARG A 226 15.25 -17.99 -5.86
N GLN A 227 14.54 -17.27 -5.00
CA GLN A 227 13.53 -17.79 -4.07
C GLN A 227 14.06 -18.77 -3.01
N ARG A 228 15.38 -18.78 -2.75
CA ARG A 228 16.01 -19.59 -1.71
C ARG A 228 16.38 -18.73 -0.52
N LEU A 229 15.71 -18.96 0.60
CA LEU A 229 15.95 -18.26 1.85
C LEU A 229 16.28 -19.28 2.94
N ARG A 230 17.34 -19.02 3.70
CA ARG A 230 17.51 -19.61 5.02
C ARG A 230 16.57 -18.89 5.99
N LEU A 231 15.56 -19.56 6.53
CA LEU A 231 14.57 -18.95 7.43
C LEU A 231 15.10 -18.85 8.86
N SER A 232 15.88 -19.83 9.33
CA SER A 232 16.45 -19.83 10.69
C SER A 232 17.21 -18.54 11.01
N ASP A 233 18.04 -18.09 10.07
CA ASP A 233 18.85 -16.88 10.21
C ASP A 233 18.03 -15.57 10.19
N LEU A 234 16.75 -15.58 9.78
CA LEU A 234 15.88 -14.39 9.80
C LEU A 234 15.34 -14.08 11.21
N TYR A 235 15.31 -15.08 12.10
CA TYR A 235 14.67 -14.96 13.42
C TYR A 235 15.65 -14.75 14.58
N HIS A 236 16.94 -14.49 14.30
CA HIS A 236 17.93 -14.22 15.34
C HIS A 236 18.94 -13.12 14.97
N ILE A 237 19.47 -12.44 15.98
CA ILE A 237 20.40 -11.30 15.83
C ILE A 237 21.88 -11.76 16.04
N ARG A 238 22.17 -13.05 15.89
CA ARG A 238 23.53 -13.57 16.06
C ARG A 238 24.42 -13.07 14.94
N SER A 239 25.67 -12.73 15.27
CA SER A 239 26.68 -12.27 14.30
C SER A 239 27.04 -13.31 13.24
N GLU A 240 26.71 -14.57 13.48
CA GLU A 240 26.95 -15.71 12.61
C GLU A 240 25.91 -15.84 11.48
N GLY A 241 24.74 -15.21 11.63
CA GLY A 241 23.66 -15.31 10.65
C GLY A 241 23.99 -14.63 9.33
N ILE A 242 23.57 -15.22 8.22
CA ILE A 242 23.88 -14.69 6.87
C ILE A 242 23.26 -13.30 6.61
N TYR A 243 22.21 -12.93 7.36
CA TYR A 243 21.55 -11.63 7.26
C TYR A 243 22.04 -10.60 8.29
N TYR A 244 23.05 -10.94 9.11
CA TYR A 244 23.58 -9.99 10.10
C TYR A 244 24.41 -8.88 9.43
N TYR A 245 25.07 -9.15 8.31
CA TYR A 245 25.89 -8.17 7.58
C TYR A 245 26.83 -7.35 8.49
N PHE A 246 26.87 -6.03 8.32
CA PHE A 246 27.67 -5.13 9.16
C PHE A 246 26.83 -4.65 10.34
N HIS A 247 26.90 -5.34 11.48
CA HIS A 247 26.17 -5.00 12.71
C HIS A 247 24.64 -4.88 12.54
N GLY A 248 24.05 -5.76 11.73
CA GLY A 248 22.62 -5.76 11.39
C GLY A 248 22.27 -4.94 10.15
N LEU A 249 23.25 -4.31 9.49
CA LEU A 249 22.99 -3.35 8.41
C LEU A 249 23.58 -3.82 7.07
N ASN A 250 22.70 -3.92 6.06
CA ASN A 250 23.09 -4.16 4.68
C ASN A 250 23.34 -2.83 3.96
N TRP A 251 24.61 -2.41 3.92
CA TRP A 251 25.01 -1.17 3.25
C TRP A 251 24.66 -1.17 1.75
N ARG A 252 24.64 -2.34 1.10
CA ARG A 252 24.34 -2.48 -0.34
C ARG A 252 22.91 -2.05 -0.63
N SER A 253 21.97 -2.53 0.19
CA SER A 253 20.56 -2.13 0.13
C SER A 253 20.38 -0.64 0.41
N LEU A 254 21.09 -0.07 1.39
CA LEU A 254 20.99 1.36 1.69
C LEU A 254 21.50 2.24 0.55
N VAL A 255 22.65 1.91 -0.03
CA VAL A 255 23.19 2.64 -1.19
C VAL A 255 22.23 2.52 -2.37
N ALA A 256 21.71 1.31 -2.66
CA ALA A 256 20.73 1.11 -3.70
C ALA A 256 19.44 1.92 -3.46
N TRP A 257 18.98 2.01 -2.21
CA TRP A 257 17.79 2.78 -1.87
C TRP A 257 18.01 4.28 -2.06
N VAL A 258 19.09 4.82 -1.49
CA VAL A 258 19.44 6.25 -1.60
C VAL A 258 19.64 6.68 -3.05
N THR A 259 20.34 5.88 -3.85
CA THR A 259 20.54 6.18 -5.27
C THR A 259 19.23 6.14 -6.08
N GLY A 260 18.23 5.39 -5.64
CA GLY A 260 16.91 5.33 -6.28
C GLY A 260 16.04 6.55 -6.01
N TRP A 261 15.94 7.01 -4.76
CA TRP A 261 15.06 8.13 -4.42
C TRP A 261 15.74 9.51 -4.53
N ALA A 262 17.06 9.61 -4.34
CA ALA A 262 17.76 10.90 -4.37
C ALA A 262 17.58 11.69 -5.68
N PRO A 263 17.62 11.07 -6.89
CA PRO A 263 17.37 11.78 -8.15
C PRO A 263 15.94 12.31 -8.29
N LEU A 264 14.99 11.77 -7.52
CA LEU A 264 13.56 12.12 -7.57
C LEU A 264 13.21 13.29 -6.65
N LEU A 265 14.07 13.60 -5.67
CA LEU A 265 13.86 14.67 -4.71
C LEU A 265 13.61 16.05 -5.32
N PRO A 266 14.33 16.51 -6.36
CA PRO A 266 14.11 17.85 -6.88
C PRO A 266 12.66 18.04 -7.35
N GLY A 267 12.09 17.04 -8.02
CA GLY A 267 10.67 17.11 -8.43
C GLY A 267 9.72 17.05 -7.24
N PHE A 268 10.01 16.22 -6.23
CA PHE A 268 9.21 16.17 -4.99
C PHE A 268 9.25 17.48 -4.19
N ILE A 269 10.42 18.10 -4.07
CA ILE A 269 10.58 19.39 -3.39
C ILE A 269 9.79 20.47 -4.13
N GLN A 270 9.79 20.44 -5.47
CA GLN A 270 9.01 21.41 -6.25
C GLN A 270 7.49 21.23 -6.09
N THR A 271 7.00 20.00 -5.91
CA THR A 271 5.56 19.79 -5.66
C THR A 271 5.14 20.26 -4.28
N VAL A 272 5.98 20.04 -3.27
CA VAL A 272 5.71 20.49 -1.89
C VAL A 272 5.94 21.99 -1.72
N GLN A 273 6.95 22.56 -2.37
CA GLN A 273 7.31 23.97 -2.31
C GLN A 273 7.50 24.55 -3.72
N PRO A 274 6.41 25.01 -4.37
CA PRO A 274 6.44 25.56 -5.72
C PRO A 274 7.28 26.84 -5.86
N ALA A 275 7.56 27.53 -4.76
CA ALA A 275 8.33 28.77 -4.75
C ALA A 275 9.82 28.57 -5.09
N ILE A 276 10.34 27.33 -5.06
CA ILE A 276 11.74 27.03 -5.39
C ILE A 276 11.85 26.76 -6.90
N PRO A 277 12.53 27.62 -7.69
CA PRO A 277 12.70 27.40 -9.12
C PRO A 277 13.75 26.31 -9.37
N LEU A 278 13.30 25.13 -9.80
CA LEU A 278 14.16 24.02 -10.19
C LEU A 278 14.14 23.80 -11.71
N GLN A 279 15.24 23.26 -12.25
CA GLN A 279 15.32 22.91 -13.67
C GLN A 279 14.18 21.95 -14.05
N THR A 280 13.41 22.34 -15.05
CA THR A 280 12.15 21.67 -15.44
C THR A 280 12.36 20.23 -15.90
N SER A 281 13.56 19.88 -16.38
CA SER A 281 13.87 18.54 -16.87
C SER A 281 14.04 17.50 -15.76
N ILE A 282 14.72 17.86 -14.66
CA ILE A 282 14.92 16.96 -13.52
C ILE A 282 13.62 16.82 -12.73
N ALA A 283 12.86 17.91 -12.61
CA ALA A 283 11.55 17.89 -11.96
C ALA A 283 10.54 16.94 -12.65
N LYS A 284 10.64 16.75 -13.98
CA LYS A 284 9.77 15.82 -14.71
C LYS A 284 10.01 14.35 -14.38
N LEU A 285 11.20 13.97 -13.87
CA LEU A 285 11.49 12.59 -13.47
C LEU A 285 10.54 12.11 -12.36
N TYR A 286 10.04 13.04 -11.56
CA TYR A 286 9.06 12.75 -10.52
C TYR A 286 7.72 12.22 -11.06
N ASN A 287 7.34 12.57 -12.29
CA ASN A 287 6.12 12.04 -12.91
C ASN A 287 6.20 10.53 -13.21
N VAL A 288 7.39 9.94 -13.11
CA VAL A 288 7.64 8.50 -13.26
C VAL A 288 8.41 7.95 -12.04
N ALA A 289 8.29 8.62 -10.89
CA ALA A 289 9.07 8.36 -9.69
C ALA A 289 9.09 6.88 -9.28
N PHE A 290 7.93 6.23 -9.27
CA PHE A 290 7.86 4.83 -8.84
C PHE A 290 8.71 3.91 -9.73
N VAL A 291 8.49 3.97 -11.05
CA VAL A 291 9.16 3.08 -12.02
C VAL A 291 10.65 3.39 -12.07
N LEU A 292 11.02 4.68 -12.09
CA LEU A 292 12.41 5.09 -12.16
C LEU A 292 13.17 4.71 -10.88
N GLY A 293 12.60 4.99 -9.71
CA GLY A 293 13.18 4.63 -8.42
C GLY A 293 13.32 3.12 -8.27
N PHE A 294 12.28 2.36 -8.66
CA PHE A 294 12.31 0.90 -8.73
C PHE A 294 13.48 0.39 -9.59
N THR A 295 13.59 0.86 -10.82
CA THR A 295 14.61 0.38 -11.77
C THR A 295 16.02 0.75 -11.32
N ILE A 296 16.24 1.97 -10.84
CA ILE A 296 17.56 2.40 -10.36
C ILE A 296 17.99 1.54 -9.17
N SER A 297 17.15 1.42 -8.14
CA SER A 297 17.50 0.63 -6.95
C SER A 297 17.66 -0.86 -7.27
N PHE A 298 16.84 -1.41 -8.17
CA PHE A 298 16.99 -2.79 -8.63
C PHE A 298 18.35 -3.02 -9.28
N VAL A 299 18.74 -2.17 -10.23
CA VAL A 299 20.00 -2.32 -10.98
C VAL A 299 21.22 -2.08 -10.08
N VAL A 300 21.16 -1.05 -9.23
CA VAL A 300 22.25 -0.75 -8.29
C VAL A 300 22.39 -1.86 -7.25
N HIS A 301 21.29 -2.36 -6.68
CA HIS A 301 21.31 -3.48 -5.72
C HIS A 301 21.89 -4.73 -6.38
N LEU A 302 21.44 -5.06 -7.60
CA LEU A 302 21.99 -6.18 -8.37
C LEU A 302 23.49 -6.01 -8.59
N GLY A 303 23.94 -4.85 -9.10
CA GLY A 303 25.34 -4.57 -9.36
C GLY A 303 26.21 -4.67 -8.11
N LEU A 304 25.78 -4.08 -6.98
CA LEU A 304 26.51 -4.13 -5.71
C LEU A 304 26.62 -5.55 -5.16
N ASN A 305 25.57 -6.36 -5.27
CA ASN A 305 25.61 -7.75 -4.81
C ASN A 305 26.35 -8.68 -5.78
N LEU A 306 26.51 -8.32 -7.05
CA LEU A 306 27.37 -9.05 -7.99
C LEU A 306 28.86 -8.74 -7.76
N ILE A 307 29.20 -7.47 -7.51
CA ILE A 307 30.58 -7.04 -7.24
C ILE A 307 31.02 -7.46 -5.84
N PHE A 308 30.13 -7.34 -4.86
CA PHE A 308 30.36 -7.73 -3.47
C PHE A 308 29.29 -8.72 -3.03
N PRO A 309 29.44 -10.03 -3.34
CA PRO A 309 28.47 -11.05 -2.97
C PRO A 309 28.14 -11.07 -1.47
N PRO A 310 26.85 -11.08 -1.08
CA PRO A 310 26.47 -11.35 0.30
C PRO A 310 26.75 -12.82 0.67
N PRO A 311 27.01 -13.10 1.95
CA PRO A 311 27.17 -14.47 2.42
C PRO A 311 25.87 -15.25 2.26
N GLY A 312 25.98 -16.56 2.06
CA GLY A 312 24.82 -17.47 2.03
C GLY A 312 23.87 -17.32 0.85
N LEU A 313 24.35 -16.83 -0.30
CA LEU A 313 23.53 -16.79 -1.52
C LEU A 313 23.11 -18.20 -1.95
N GLY A 314 21.80 -18.42 -1.99
CA GLY A 314 21.22 -19.71 -2.41
C GLY A 314 21.23 -20.78 -1.31
N GLU A 315 21.68 -20.45 -0.10
CA GLU A 315 21.58 -21.33 1.06
C GLU A 315 20.12 -21.39 1.56
N ILE A 316 19.68 -22.58 1.93
CA ILE A 316 18.40 -22.87 2.57
C ILE A 316 18.66 -23.56 3.92
N ASP A 317 17.63 -23.67 4.75
CA ASP A 317 17.72 -24.51 5.94
C ASP A 317 17.79 -25.99 5.54
N ASP A 318 18.64 -26.75 6.24
CA ASP A 318 18.74 -28.20 6.05
C ASP A 318 17.44 -28.91 6.50
N THR A 319 16.81 -28.36 7.55
CA THR A 319 15.55 -28.85 8.12
C THR A 319 14.52 -27.72 8.18
N ASP A 320 13.29 -28.02 7.81
CA ASP A 320 12.18 -27.06 7.92
C ASP A 320 11.69 -26.95 9.37
N VAL A 321 12.43 -26.20 10.19
CA VAL A 321 12.14 -25.97 11.61
C VAL A 321 10.79 -25.28 11.82
N PHE A 322 10.34 -24.49 10.86
CA PHE A 322 9.13 -23.67 10.96
C PHE A 322 7.90 -24.31 10.33
N LEU A 323 8.03 -25.51 9.75
CA LEU A 323 6.99 -26.20 8.99
C LEU A 323 6.36 -25.29 7.92
N THR A 324 7.23 -24.56 7.22
CA THR A 324 6.83 -23.59 6.20
C THR A 324 6.40 -24.28 4.90
N PHE A 325 7.03 -25.40 4.58
CA PHE A 325 6.91 -26.05 3.28
C PHE A 325 6.10 -27.35 3.37
N THR A 326 5.32 -27.64 2.33
CA THR A 326 4.83 -29.00 2.13
C THR A 326 5.99 -29.93 1.77
N ARG A 327 5.83 -31.25 1.97
CA ARG A 327 6.89 -32.23 1.65
C ARG A 327 7.41 -32.09 0.21
N GLY A 328 6.51 -31.91 -0.75
CA GLY A 328 6.88 -31.75 -2.16
C GLY A 328 7.61 -30.44 -2.46
N GLU A 329 7.32 -29.36 -1.72
CA GLU A 329 8.04 -28.08 -1.85
C GLU A 329 9.42 -28.15 -1.21
N ALA A 330 9.54 -28.76 -0.02
CA ALA A 330 10.83 -28.98 0.64
C ALA A 330 11.77 -29.83 -0.24
N GLU A 331 11.26 -30.92 -0.80
CA GLU A 331 12.00 -31.78 -1.74
C GLU A 331 12.41 -31.02 -3.01
N ALA A 332 11.54 -30.19 -3.58
CA ALA A 332 11.84 -29.39 -4.77
C ALA A 332 12.91 -28.31 -4.51
N LEU A 333 12.97 -27.79 -3.28
CA LEU A 333 13.98 -26.81 -2.86
C LEU A 333 15.31 -27.46 -2.45
N GLY A 334 15.32 -28.77 -2.22
CA GLY A 334 16.50 -29.54 -1.79
C GLY A 334 16.69 -29.61 -0.27
N GLY A 335 15.68 -29.20 0.52
CA GLY A 335 15.66 -29.33 1.97
C GLY A 335 15.07 -30.67 2.42
N GLN A 336 15.40 -31.13 3.63
CA GLN A 336 14.82 -32.35 4.18
C GLN A 336 13.47 -32.06 4.85
N ALA A 337 12.42 -32.74 4.40
CA ALA A 337 11.10 -32.71 5.04
C ALA A 337 11.09 -33.59 6.31
N GLU A 338 11.38 -32.97 7.45
CA GLU A 338 11.37 -33.51 8.83
C GLU A 338 12.27 -34.73 9.14
N SER A 339 12.93 -34.66 10.30
CA SER A 339 13.29 -35.82 11.11
C SER A 339 12.14 -36.09 12.09
N SER A 340 11.67 -37.34 12.16
CA SER A 340 10.45 -37.83 12.81
C SER A 340 10.26 -37.57 14.31
N ALA A 341 11.15 -36.83 14.99
CA ALA A 341 11.11 -36.61 16.43
C ALA A 341 10.29 -35.37 16.86
N HIS A 342 10.03 -34.41 15.96
CA HIS A 342 9.33 -33.16 16.30
C HIS A 342 7.80 -33.21 16.07
N THR A 343 7.30 -34.17 15.29
CA THR A 343 5.87 -34.33 15.01
C THR A 343 5.06 -34.63 16.29
N GLU A 344 5.63 -35.37 17.26
CA GLU A 344 4.97 -35.66 18.55
C GLU A 344 4.78 -34.40 19.42
N ILE A 345 5.72 -33.44 19.39
CA ILE A 345 5.64 -32.22 20.21
C ILE A 345 4.51 -31.29 19.72
N ILE A 346 4.23 -31.33 18.41
CA ILE A 346 3.24 -30.47 17.76
C ILE A 346 1.82 -31.02 17.93
N GLU A 347 1.63 -32.33 18.02
CA GLU A 347 0.32 -32.90 18.38
C GLU A 347 -0.08 -32.50 19.81
N VAL A 348 0.87 -32.48 20.75
CA VAL A 348 0.62 -32.05 22.14
C VAL A 348 0.28 -30.54 22.20
N GLY A 349 1.02 -29.68 21.50
CA GLY A 349 0.74 -28.23 21.49
C GLY A 349 -0.58 -27.85 20.78
N ARG A 350 -1.02 -28.65 19.79
CA ARG A 350 -2.29 -28.44 19.09
C ARG A 350 -3.51 -28.87 19.93
N GLU A 351 -3.34 -29.82 20.85
CA GLU A 351 -4.35 -30.16 21.87
C GLU A 351 -4.50 -29.04 22.90
N GLU A 352 -3.39 -28.46 23.38
CA GLU A 352 -3.42 -27.36 24.35
C GLU A 352 -4.04 -26.07 23.79
N LEU A 353 -3.80 -25.76 22.51
CA LEU A 353 -4.40 -24.60 21.82
C LEU A 353 -5.90 -24.76 21.52
N LYS A 354 -6.46 -25.98 21.60
CA LYS A 354 -7.92 -26.20 21.48
C LYS A 354 -8.64 -26.06 22.83
N MET A 355 -7.89 -26.04 23.93
CA MET A 355 -8.43 -25.92 25.30
C MET A 355 -8.39 -24.49 25.87
N ALA A 356 -7.81 -23.54 25.13
CA ALA A 356 -7.81 -22.10 25.44
C ALA A 356 -8.69 -21.33 24.44
#